data_AF-A0A6C0K5B9-F1
#
_entry.id   AF-A0A6C0K5B9-F1
#
_cell.length_a   1.000
_cell.length_b   1.000
_cell.length_c   1.000
_cell.angle_alpha   90.00
_cell.angle_beta   90.00
_cell.angle_gamma   90.00
#
_symmetry.space_group_name_H-M   'P 1'
#
loop_
_entity.id
_entity.type
_entity.pdbx_description
1 polymer ?
#
loop_
_entity_poly.entity_id
_entity_poly.type
_entity_poly.pdbx_seq_one_letter_code
_entity_poly.pdbx_strand_id
1 'polypeptide(L)'
;MQDTTLRPICFGIDKTVTPTTKAVGAQKFMQYEYALYICAQLSRIVYCDAGIAWHVIQESLGTNSDEVNKTISKYDKQFVSQRRTPVTSQPGEPGTTGRPAESYSLSVGDGTNPYGAYISSPSDCTVLVVTGNALKPSPNSPFMPTDLFFTFKGSSTLKNFKHDIMSQFSGGELRTIAAAVMNNDVGNVPLAFAKPIMKVWAALMKALDAFATEGCRLFITGHSLGGASATLFGFILAEAKLSGTLPILDKIKSIHIVSFGAPTCVSDRARNEFNKHLDLGVLTFDRVVSQAVAARSGATQVLMGGILGPNDVIPNIPVGFAHPGFRPLATEFRPEANGRPYQMMNVRIYYGAPSKTNGRDPTTWPFGAFAEPPKPEGESVDTATADLKSVQVQEAPESMSGGGAEKSVYALATKTHLPNFVSVLGSVWARGFAHAEYLGMFFMGGFRLMGMKNPASKMLAYFILNDKGVQITYLPAAKNNAERKNNSSVAPPSNQASSSNPVSPMPSNPVSPVANPVSPVANQVPSSNPVSPMPSSPVPPPAKRRSFFGFGGSRRRSKKTKRSTKRLRK
;
A
#
# COMPACT_ATOMS: atom_id res chain seq x y z
N MET A 1 -6.19 -9.25 22.39
CA MET A 1 -5.57 -10.38 21.66
C MET A 1 -5.52 -9.94 20.22
N GLN A 2 -4.31 -9.91 19.65
CA GLN A 2 -4.00 -9.02 18.55
C GLN A 2 -4.05 -9.71 17.19
N ASP A 3 -4.53 -8.93 16.25
CA ASP A 3 -4.52 -9.13 14.81
C ASP A 3 -3.10 -8.88 14.28
N THR A 4 -2.58 -9.76 13.41
CA THR A 4 -1.19 -9.67 12.95
C THR A 4 -0.96 -9.55 11.44
N THR A 5 -1.98 -9.46 10.57
CA THR A 5 -1.78 -9.27 9.11
C THR A 5 -3.07 -8.85 8.42
N LEU A 6 -3.12 -7.73 7.68
CA LEU A 6 -4.23 -7.00 6.94
C LEU A 6 -5.53 -7.72 6.53
N ARG A 7 -5.46 -9.04 6.42
CA ARG A 7 -6.55 -10.03 6.44
C ARG A 7 -7.79 -9.60 7.27
N PRO A 8 -7.72 -9.04 8.49
CA PRO A 8 -8.83 -8.64 9.36
C PRO A 8 -9.95 -7.84 8.75
N ILE A 9 -9.70 -7.00 7.75
CA ILE A 9 -10.78 -6.27 7.08
C ILE A 9 -11.81 -7.25 6.51
N CYS A 10 -11.32 -8.37 5.96
CA CYS A 10 -12.16 -9.41 5.41
C CYS A 10 -12.68 -10.35 6.49
N PHE A 11 -12.01 -10.44 7.63
CA PHE A 11 -12.41 -11.39 8.67
C PHE A 11 -13.37 -10.71 9.66
N GLY A 12 -13.34 -9.38 9.79
CA GLY A 12 -14.10 -8.61 10.77
C GLY A 12 -13.75 -8.97 12.22
N ILE A 13 -12.49 -9.29 12.53
CA ILE A 13 -12.15 -9.91 13.83
C ILE A 13 -10.97 -9.28 14.55
N ASP A 14 -11.21 -9.12 15.84
CA ASP A 14 -10.30 -8.98 16.98
C ASP A 14 -9.64 -10.32 17.37
N LYS A 15 -9.38 -11.24 16.40
CA LYS A 15 -8.80 -12.58 16.65
C LYS A 15 -7.59 -12.83 15.75
N THR A 16 -6.58 -13.45 16.34
CA THR A 16 -5.33 -13.87 15.68
C THR A 16 -5.60 -14.89 14.58
N VAL A 17 -5.21 -14.58 13.34
CA VAL A 17 -5.23 -15.54 12.24
C VAL A 17 -3.91 -16.32 12.26
N THR A 18 -3.99 -17.61 12.53
CA THR A 18 -2.85 -18.55 12.52
C THR A 18 -2.94 -19.47 11.29
N PRO A 19 -1.84 -20.13 10.88
CA PRO A 19 -1.87 -21.19 9.86
C PRO A 19 -2.85 -22.34 10.14
N THR A 20 -3.31 -22.47 11.40
CA THR A 20 -4.27 -23.49 11.85
C THR A 20 -5.71 -22.97 11.95
N THR A 21 -5.95 -21.69 11.67
CA THR A 21 -7.29 -21.10 11.70
C THR A 21 -8.11 -21.68 10.54
N LYS A 22 -9.31 -22.20 10.85
CA LYS A 22 -10.21 -22.80 9.86
C LYS A 22 -10.49 -21.80 8.72
N ALA A 23 -10.58 -22.30 7.49
CA ALA A 23 -10.83 -21.52 6.28
C ALA A 23 -11.98 -20.53 6.45
N VAL A 24 -11.77 -19.26 6.06
CA VAL A 24 -12.79 -18.21 6.11
C VAL A 24 -13.70 -18.14 4.88
N GLY A 25 -13.41 -18.98 3.89
CA GLY A 25 -14.26 -19.17 2.71
C GLY A 25 -13.94 -18.20 1.57
N ALA A 26 -14.40 -18.60 0.37
CA ALA A 26 -14.17 -17.87 -0.86
C ALA A 26 -14.67 -16.42 -0.83
N GLN A 27 -15.81 -16.15 -0.18
CA GLN A 27 -16.38 -14.80 -0.10
C GLN A 27 -15.45 -13.81 0.61
N LYS A 28 -14.86 -14.22 1.75
CA LYS A 28 -13.92 -13.36 2.47
C LYS A 28 -12.62 -13.16 1.70
N PHE A 29 -12.20 -14.17 0.94
CA PHE A 29 -11.06 -14.01 0.05
C PHE A 29 -11.35 -13.07 -1.12
N MET A 30 -12.56 -13.09 -1.71
CA MET A 30 -12.97 -12.10 -2.72
C MET A 30 -12.88 -10.67 -2.18
N GLN A 31 -13.32 -10.44 -0.94
CA GLN A 31 -13.19 -9.13 -0.28
C GLN A 31 -11.73 -8.69 -0.13
N TYR A 32 -10.83 -9.63 0.18
CA TYR A 32 -9.40 -9.35 0.32
C TYR A 32 -8.78 -9.00 -1.03
N GLU A 33 -9.06 -9.83 -2.04
CA GLU A 33 -8.61 -9.60 -3.39
C GLU A 33 -9.14 -8.26 -3.92
N TYR A 34 -10.43 -7.93 -3.70
CA TYR A 34 -11.01 -6.63 -4.03
C TYR A 34 -10.22 -5.48 -3.41
N ALA A 35 -9.89 -5.55 -2.12
CA ALA A 35 -9.13 -4.51 -1.45
C ALA A 35 -7.74 -4.28 -2.09
N LEU A 36 -7.04 -5.36 -2.44
CA LEU A 36 -5.77 -5.25 -3.17
C LEU A 36 -5.93 -4.61 -4.54
N TYR A 37 -6.99 -4.94 -5.28
CA TYR A 37 -7.28 -4.31 -6.58
C TYR A 37 -7.57 -2.81 -6.45
N ILE A 38 -8.36 -2.37 -5.45
CA ILE A 38 -8.62 -0.94 -5.21
C ILE A 38 -7.33 -0.20 -4.87
N CYS A 39 -6.49 -0.77 -3.99
CA CYS A 39 -5.20 -0.18 -3.66
C CYS A 39 -4.27 -0.08 -4.88
N ALA A 40 -4.27 -1.07 -5.77
CA ALA A 40 -3.50 -1.04 -7.02
C ALA A 40 -4.04 0.02 -8.00
N GLN A 41 -5.37 0.13 -8.13
CA GLN A 41 -6.03 1.14 -8.97
C GLN A 41 -5.67 2.55 -8.51
N LEU A 42 -5.86 2.85 -7.22
CA LEU A 42 -5.52 4.14 -6.63
C LEU A 42 -4.03 4.46 -6.82
N SER A 43 -3.15 3.47 -6.57
CA SER A 43 -1.70 3.59 -6.80
C SER A 43 -1.35 3.97 -8.23
N ARG A 44 -2.19 3.64 -9.22
CA ARG A 44 -2.01 4.08 -10.61
C ARG A 44 -2.69 5.43 -10.90
N ILE A 45 -3.86 5.69 -10.32
CA ILE A 45 -4.62 6.94 -10.52
C ILE A 45 -3.84 8.15 -10.01
N VAL A 46 -3.08 8.03 -8.92
CA VAL A 46 -2.25 9.14 -8.39
C VAL A 46 -1.15 9.61 -9.37
N TYR A 47 -0.85 8.85 -10.44
CA TYR A 47 0.05 9.31 -11.50
C TYR A 47 -0.62 10.27 -12.49
N CYS A 48 -1.95 10.28 -12.56
CA CYS A 48 -2.72 11.18 -13.42
C CYS A 48 -2.73 12.61 -12.85
N ASP A 49 -2.85 13.60 -13.74
CA ASP A 49 -3.14 14.98 -13.31
C ASP A 49 -4.51 15.02 -12.61
N ALA A 50 -4.70 15.93 -11.65
CA ALA A 50 -5.87 15.89 -10.75
C ALA A 50 -7.23 15.88 -11.48
N GLY A 51 -7.36 16.60 -12.61
CA GLY A 51 -8.58 16.59 -13.42
C GLY A 51 -8.84 15.25 -14.11
N ILE A 52 -7.78 14.59 -14.60
CA ILE A 52 -7.89 13.23 -15.18
C ILE A 52 -8.18 12.22 -14.08
N ALA A 53 -7.51 12.33 -12.93
CA ALA A 53 -7.78 11.48 -11.77
C ALA A 53 -9.25 11.59 -11.34
N TRP A 54 -9.80 12.81 -11.30
CA TRP A 54 -11.21 13.04 -11.02
C TRP A 54 -12.14 12.29 -11.98
N HIS A 55 -11.94 12.42 -13.29
CA HIS A 55 -12.74 11.69 -14.29
C HIS A 55 -12.66 10.17 -14.12
N VAL A 56 -11.45 9.64 -13.88
CA VAL A 56 -11.24 8.20 -13.69
C VAL A 56 -11.93 7.68 -12.43
N ILE A 57 -11.89 8.46 -11.34
CA ILE A 57 -12.59 8.13 -10.09
C ILE A 57 -14.10 8.05 -10.34
N GLN A 58 -14.68 9.08 -10.97
CA GLN A 58 -16.12 9.14 -11.22
C GLN A 58 -16.63 8.05 -12.17
N GLU A 59 -15.84 7.71 -13.20
CA GLU A 59 -16.26 6.77 -14.24
C GLU A 59 -15.97 5.31 -13.87
N SER A 60 -14.83 5.01 -13.23
CA SER A 60 -14.29 3.64 -13.22
C SER A 60 -13.66 3.14 -11.91
N LEU A 61 -13.37 3.98 -10.91
CA LEU A 61 -12.75 3.48 -9.66
C LEU A 61 -13.70 2.48 -8.95
N GLY A 62 -13.20 1.29 -8.59
CA GLY A 62 -14.06 0.24 -8.03
C GLY A 62 -14.55 -0.78 -9.06
N THR A 63 -14.31 -0.54 -10.34
CA THR A 63 -14.52 -1.54 -11.41
C THR A 63 -13.28 -2.41 -11.59
N ASN A 64 -13.23 -3.25 -12.62
CA ASN A 64 -12.04 -4.05 -12.88
C ASN A 64 -10.87 -3.20 -13.41
N SER A 65 -9.63 -3.67 -13.19
CA SER A 65 -8.42 -2.94 -13.59
C SER A 65 -8.36 -2.61 -15.09
N ASP A 66 -8.93 -3.44 -15.97
CA ASP A 66 -8.88 -3.21 -17.41
C ASP A 66 -9.73 -2.01 -17.82
N GLU A 67 -10.91 -1.86 -17.21
CA GLU A 67 -11.79 -0.69 -17.36
C GLU A 67 -11.13 0.58 -16.83
N VAL A 68 -10.50 0.52 -15.66
CA VAL A 68 -9.76 1.66 -15.11
C VAL A 68 -8.61 2.08 -16.04
N ASN A 69 -7.81 1.14 -16.53
CA ASN A 69 -6.73 1.43 -17.48
C ASN A 69 -7.24 2.02 -18.81
N LYS A 70 -8.36 1.52 -19.34
CA LYS A 70 -9.00 2.06 -20.55
C LYS A 70 -9.47 3.49 -20.32
N THR A 71 -10.08 3.76 -19.17
CA THR A 71 -10.56 5.09 -18.77
C THR A 71 -9.40 6.07 -18.62
N ILE A 72 -8.32 5.66 -17.96
CA ILE A 72 -7.07 6.46 -17.88
C ILE A 72 -6.55 6.75 -19.29
N SER A 73 -6.44 5.74 -20.15
CA SER A 73 -5.92 5.89 -21.51
C SER A 73 -6.78 6.82 -22.38
N LYS A 74 -8.11 6.74 -22.23
CA LYS A 74 -9.08 7.61 -22.90
C LYS A 74 -8.82 9.07 -22.54
N TYR A 75 -8.76 9.39 -21.25
CA TYR A 75 -8.59 10.77 -20.79
C TYR A 75 -7.16 11.29 -20.95
N ASP A 76 -6.14 10.44 -20.82
CA ASP A 76 -4.75 10.80 -21.13
C ASP A 76 -4.60 11.24 -22.60
N LYS A 77 -5.24 10.51 -23.53
CA LYS A 77 -5.25 10.86 -24.97
C LYS A 77 -6.08 12.10 -25.24
N GLN A 78 -7.28 12.18 -24.68
CA GLN A 78 -8.20 13.30 -24.87
C GLN A 78 -7.58 14.61 -24.39
N PHE A 79 -6.86 14.58 -23.27
CA PHE A 79 -6.37 15.78 -22.60
C PHE A 79 -4.85 16.01 -22.71
N VAL A 80 -4.20 15.37 -23.68
CA VAL A 80 -2.74 15.44 -23.86
C VAL A 80 -2.25 16.87 -24.13
N SER A 81 -3.01 17.68 -24.86
CA SER A 81 -2.63 19.06 -25.19
C SER A 81 -2.70 19.98 -23.96
N GLN A 82 -3.66 19.75 -23.07
CA GLN A 82 -3.88 20.49 -21.82
C GLN A 82 -2.80 20.23 -20.77
N ARG A 83 -1.92 19.23 -20.97
CA ARG A 83 -0.77 18.95 -20.07
C ARG A 83 0.37 19.96 -20.19
N ARG A 84 0.36 20.77 -21.23
CA ARG A 84 1.39 21.78 -21.52
C ARG A 84 0.88 23.21 -21.39
N THR A 85 -0.43 23.39 -21.33
CA THR A 85 -1.10 24.68 -21.18
C THR A 85 -1.24 25.02 -19.70
N PRO A 86 -0.77 26.18 -19.22
CA PRO A 86 -1.03 26.62 -17.85
C PRO A 86 -2.53 26.78 -17.57
N VAL A 87 -2.97 26.53 -16.33
CA VAL A 87 -4.39 26.71 -15.95
C VAL A 87 -4.85 28.16 -16.17
N THR A 88 -5.90 28.31 -16.96
CA THR A 88 -6.64 29.58 -17.13
C THR A 88 -8.11 29.44 -16.75
N SER A 89 -8.64 28.22 -16.61
CA SER A 89 -10.03 27.96 -16.25
C SER A 89 -10.41 28.30 -14.81
N GLN A 90 -9.43 28.38 -13.90
CA GLN A 90 -9.69 28.72 -12.50
C GLN A 90 -8.94 29.99 -12.08
N PRO A 91 -9.52 30.77 -11.15
CA PRO A 91 -8.82 31.86 -10.50
C PRO A 91 -7.51 31.35 -9.92
N GLY A 92 -6.41 31.99 -10.29
CA GLY A 92 -5.11 31.83 -9.65
C GLY A 92 -4.50 33.21 -9.53
N GLU A 93 -3.55 33.38 -8.62
CA GLU A 93 -2.88 34.68 -8.46
C GLU A 93 -2.40 35.19 -9.84
N PRO A 94 -2.86 36.37 -10.29
CA PRO A 94 -2.43 36.96 -11.55
C PRO A 94 -0.91 37.15 -11.56
N GLY A 95 -0.24 36.78 -12.66
CA GLY A 95 1.21 37.00 -12.80
C GLY A 95 2.13 35.97 -12.12
N THR A 96 1.60 34.96 -11.43
CA THR A 96 2.44 33.90 -10.84
C THR A 96 2.98 32.94 -11.90
N THR A 97 4.29 33.00 -12.12
CA THR A 97 5.01 31.96 -12.87
C THR A 97 4.93 30.65 -12.07
N GLY A 98 4.25 29.62 -12.59
CA GLY A 98 4.18 28.31 -11.90
C GLY A 98 2.78 27.73 -11.70
N ARG A 99 1.75 28.25 -12.40
CA ARG A 99 0.43 27.61 -12.44
C ARG A 99 0.54 26.13 -12.86
N PRO A 100 -0.29 25.23 -12.29
CA PRO A 100 -0.49 23.88 -12.79
C PRO A 100 -0.88 23.88 -14.27
N ALA A 101 -0.82 22.72 -14.91
CA ALA A 101 -1.33 22.56 -16.26
C ALA A 101 -2.87 22.46 -16.27
N GLU A 102 -3.52 22.86 -17.35
CA GLU A 102 -4.99 22.85 -17.53
C GLU A 102 -5.59 21.45 -17.30
N SER A 103 -4.83 20.39 -17.61
CA SER A 103 -5.14 18.99 -17.25
C SER A 103 -5.43 18.72 -15.76
N TYR A 104 -5.04 19.61 -14.84
CA TYR A 104 -5.35 19.53 -13.41
C TYR A 104 -6.73 20.11 -13.06
N SER A 105 -7.36 20.84 -13.97
CA SER A 105 -8.51 21.72 -13.76
C SER A 105 -9.65 21.45 -14.76
N LEU A 106 -9.59 20.31 -15.46
CA LEU A 106 -10.46 19.98 -16.62
C LEU A 106 -11.96 20.20 -16.37
N SER A 107 -12.41 19.90 -15.15
CA SER A 107 -13.74 20.25 -14.66
C SER A 107 -13.57 21.11 -13.42
N VAL A 108 -14.10 22.33 -13.44
CA VAL A 108 -13.98 23.27 -12.31
C VAL A 108 -14.98 22.88 -11.23
N GLY A 109 -14.47 22.43 -10.09
CA GLY A 109 -15.28 22.12 -8.93
C GLY A 109 -15.74 23.39 -8.21
N ASP A 110 -16.91 23.33 -7.57
CA ASP A 110 -17.47 24.45 -6.79
C ASP A 110 -17.17 24.35 -5.29
N GLY A 111 -16.48 23.29 -4.86
CA GLY A 111 -16.11 23.03 -3.46
C GLY A 111 -17.21 22.37 -2.63
N THR A 112 -18.40 22.14 -3.20
CA THR A 112 -19.51 21.46 -2.50
C THR A 112 -19.29 19.95 -2.47
N ASN A 113 -19.67 19.27 -1.40
CA ASN A 113 -19.51 17.82 -1.23
C ASN A 113 -18.10 17.28 -1.55
N PRO A 114 -17.05 17.77 -0.87
CA PRO A 114 -15.71 17.27 -1.11
C PRO A 114 -15.60 15.81 -0.66
N TYR A 115 -15.09 14.95 -1.52
CA TYR A 115 -14.85 13.53 -1.21
C TYR A 115 -13.36 13.16 -1.21
N GLY A 116 -12.48 14.13 -1.50
CA GLY A 116 -11.06 13.87 -1.51
C GLY A 116 -10.21 15.11 -1.74
N ALA A 117 -8.90 14.90 -1.71
CA ALA A 117 -7.91 15.90 -2.06
C ALA A 117 -6.80 15.28 -2.90
N TYR A 118 -6.16 16.10 -3.72
CA TYR A 118 -4.94 15.76 -4.43
C TYR A 118 -3.88 16.76 -4.00
N ILE A 119 -2.75 16.28 -3.51
CA ILE A 119 -1.66 17.09 -2.96
C ILE A 119 -0.47 16.91 -3.88
N SER A 120 0.16 17.99 -4.30
CA SER A 120 1.40 17.92 -5.06
C SER A 120 2.38 18.96 -4.56
N SER A 121 3.66 18.60 -4.45
CA SER A 121 4.71 19.47 -3.90
C SER A 121 5.84 19.73 -4.90
N PRO A 122 6.65 20.79 -4.68
CA PRO A 122 7.83 21.06 -5.51
C PRO A 122 8.84 19.91 -5.56
N SER A 123 8.89 19.06 -4.52
CA SER A 123 9.77 17.89 -4.48
C SER A 123 9.19 16.66 -5.18
N ASP A 124 8.19 16.84 -6.05
CA ASP A 124 7.45 15.79 -6.76
C ASP A 124 6.77 14.76 -5.84
N CYS A 125 6.58 15.10 -4.55
CA CYS A 125 5.76 14.29 -3.66
C CYS A 125 4.30 14.57 -4.01
N THR A 126 3.59 13.54 -4.44
CA THR A 126 2.20 13.62 -4.84
C THR A 126 1.39 12.59 -4.07
N VAL A 127 0.28 13.02 -3.49
CA VAL A 127 -0.60 12.19 -2.67
C VAL A 127 -2.04 12.41 -3.08
N LEU A 128 -2.75 11.33 -3.37
CA LEU A 128 -4.19 11.33 -3.60
C LEU A 128 -4.88 10.83 -2.33
N VAL A 129 -5.84 11.62 -1.84
CA VAL A 129 -6.69 11.32 -0.69
C VAL A 129 -8.13 11.18 -1.17
N VAL A 130 -8.80 10.07 -0.87
CA VAL A 130 -10.16 9.79 -1.35
C VAL A 130 -10.94 9.04 -0.27
N THR A 131 -12.22 9.37 -0.07
CA THR A 131 -13.11 8.62 0.82
C THR A 131 -13.70 7.39 0.14
N GLY A 132 -14.11 6.39 0.92
CA GLY A 132 -14.74 5.17 0.41
C GLY A 132 -16.05 5.44 -0.34
N ASN A 133 -16.69 6.58 -0.11
CA ASN A 133 -17.87 7.01 -0.86
C ASN A 133 -17.61 7.23 -2.36
N ALA A 134 -16.35 7.42 -2.76
CA ALA A 134 -15.99 7.57 -4.18
C ALA A 134 -15.87 6.24 -4.94
N LEU A 135 -15.93 5.10 -4.25
CA LEU A 135 -15.84 3.78 -4.88
C LEU A 135 -17.17 3.41 -5.53
N LYS A 136 -17.13 2.81 -6.73
CA LYS A 136 -18.33 2.17 -7.30
C LYS A 136 -18.85 1.07 -6.35
N PRO A 137 -20.18 0.95 -6.19
CA PRO A 137 -20.76 -0.12 -5.38
C PRO A 137 -20.34 -1.50 -5.89
N SER A 138 -19.95 -2.38 -4.97
CA SER A 138 -19.63 -3.77 -5.26
C SER A 138 -20.07 -4.65 -4.09
N PRO A 139 -20.73 -5.80 -4.34
CA PRO A 139 -21.11 -6.74 -3.29
C PRO A 139 -19.90 -7.37 -2.59
N ASN A 140 -18.72 -7.30 -3.22
CA ASN A 140 -17.46 -7.79 -2.68
C ASN A 140 -16.59 -6.67 -2.09
N SER A 141 -17.07 -5.42 -2.05
CA SER A 141 -16.35 -4.34 -1.39
C SER A 141 -16.37 -4.56 0.13
N PRO A 142 -15.21 -4.63 0.81
CA PRO A 142 -15.16 -4.57 2.26
C PRO A 142 -15.15 -3.13 2.79
N PHE A 143 -15.17 -2.13 1.90
CA PHE A 143 -15.00 -0.73 2.25
C PHE A 143 -16.32 -0.07 2.65
N MET A 144 -16.23 0.79 3.64
CA MET A 144 -17.30 1.65 4.12
C MET A 144 -17.17 3.04 3.50
N PRO A 145 -18.27 3.80 3.34
CA PRO A 145 -18.20 5.18 2.85
C PRO A 145 -17.27 6.09 3.66
N THR A 146 -17.09 5.81 4.95
CA THR A 146 -16.23 6.52 5.90
C THR A 146 -14.77 6.11 5.86
N ASP A 147 -14.40 5.09 5.09
CA ASP A 147 -12.98 4.74 4.94
C ASP A 147 -12.23 5.83 4.19
N LEU A 148 -10.95 6.00 4.52
CA LEU A 148 -10.12 7.03 3.94
C LEU A 148 -8.86 6.43 3.31
N PHE A 149 -8.61 6.75 2.05
CA PHE A 149 -7.46 6.25 1.31
C PHE A 149 -6.42 7.35 1.12
N PHE A 150 -5.17 7.11 1.50
CA PHE A 150 -4.00 7.91 1.21
C PHE A 150 -3.11 7.15 0.23
N THR A 151 -2.94 7.70 -0.96
CA THR A 151 -2.19 7.05 -2.04
C THR A 151 -0.98 7.89 -2.40
N PHE A 152 0.21 7.34 -2.23
CA PHE A 152 1.46 8.00 -2.58
C PHE A 152 1.91 7.61 -3.99
N LYS A 153 2.24 8.61 -4.79
CA LYS A 153 2.83 8.42 -6.11
C LYS A 153 4.28 7.96 -6.01
N GLY A 154 4.67 7.00 -6.84
CA GLY A 154 6.08 6.65 -7.04
C GLY A 154 6.83 7.62 -7.96
N SER A 155 8.11 7.32 -8.22
CA SER A 155 8.97 8.19 -9.02
C SER A 155 8.43 8.38 -10.44
N SER A 156 8.29 9.63 -10.87
CA SER A 156 7.78 9.99 -12.21
C SER A 156 8.83 9.92 -13.32
N THR A 157 10.12 9.86 -12.97
CA THR A 157 11.25 9.86 -13.91
C THR A 157 12.34 8.90 -13.46
N LEU A 158 13.04 8.29 -14.42
CA LEU A 158 14.18 7.39 -14.14
C LEU A 158 15.34 8.14 -13.44
N LYS A 159 15.47 9.45 -13.69
CA LYS A 159 16.46 10.31 -13.02
C LYS A 159 16.14 10.49 -11.54
N ASN A 160 14.89 10.81 -11.20
CA ASN A 160 14.45 10.89 -9.80
C ASN A 160 14.57 9.53 -9.14
N PHE A 161 14.10 8.46 -9.82
CA PHE A 161 14.23 7.10 -9.34
C PHE A 161 15.67 6.73 -8.95
N LYS A 162 16.63 6.94 -9.86
CA LYS A 162 18.06 6.68 -9.59
C LYS A 162 18.61 7.57 -8.48
N HIS A 163 18.23 8.85 -8.43
CA HIS A 163 18.66 9.77 -7.37
C HIS A 163 18.11 9.38 -5.99
N ASP A 164 16.83 9.00 -5.93
CA ASP A 164 16.11 8.66 -4.69
C ASP A 164 16.60 7.32 -4.12
N ILE A 165 17.00 6.38 -4.98
CA ILE A 165 17.62 5.11 -4.58
C ILE A 165 19.05 5.30 -4.08
N MET A 166 19.83 6.18 -4.71
CA MET A 166 21.26 6.31 -4.45
C MET A 166 21.61 7.33 -3.36
N SER A 167 20.64 8.11 -2.88
CA SER A 167 20.87 9.13 -1.85
C SER A 167 20.68 8.57 -0.43
N GLN A 168 21.75 8.02 0.13
CA GLN A 168 21.84 7.76 1.57
C GLN A 168 22.22 9.07 2.29
N PHE A 169 21.34 9.63 3.12
CA PHE A 169 21.65 10.81 3.95
C PHE A 169 21.90 10.42 5.43
N SER A 170 22.52 11.31 6.20
CA SER A 170 23.06 11.04 7.55
C SER A 170 22.03 11.18 8.69
N GLY A 171 22.18 10.40 9.76
CA GLY A 171 21.27 10.33 10.91
C GLY A 171 21.11 11.61 11.76
N GLY A 172 21.76 12.72 11.42
CA GLY A 172 21.61 14.01 12.10
C GLY A 172 20.29 14.72 11.77
N GLU A 173 19.79 14.57 10.54
CA GLU A 173 18.54 15.20 10.08
C GLU A 173 17.30 14.50 10.67
N LEU A 174 17.44 13.21 11.00
CA LEU A 174 16.42 12.39 11.65
C LEU A 174 16.02 12.97 13.01
N ARG A 175 16.98 13.43 13.83
CA ARG A 175 16.70 13.94 15.18
C ARG A 175 15.90 15.24 15.20
N THR A 176 16.06 16.11 14.20
CA THR A 176 15.31 17.38 14.12
C THR A 176 13.85 17.18 13.71
N ILE A 177 13.57 16.09 12.98
CA ILE A 177 12.25 15.72 12.47
C ILE A 177 11.54 14.78 13.46
N ALA A 178 12.31 13.89 14.10
CA ALA A 178 11.88 12.96 15.14
C ALA A 178 11.60 13.64 16.49
N ALA A 179 12.26 14.76 16.84
CA ALA A 179 12.04 15.42 18.13
C ALA A 179 10.58 15.87 18.39
N ALA A 180 9.73 15.90 17.35
CA ALA A 180 8.30 16.20 17.48
C ALA A 180 7.38 14.96 17.51
N VAL A 181 7.84 13.75 17.12
CA VAL A 181 6.98 12.54 16.98
C VAL A 181 7.66 11.24 17.44
N MET A 182 9.00 11.15 17.38
CA MET A 182 9.83 9.98 17.68
C MET A 182 10.92 10.34 18.70
N ASN A 183 10.55 10.61 19.95
CA ASN A 183 11.51 10.73 21.06
C ASN A 183 12.06 9.38 21.53
N ASN A 184 11.71 8.29 20.85
CA ASN A 184 12.19 6.94 21.12
C ASN A 184 13.23 6.51 20.08
N ASP A 185 14.18 5.68 20.51
CA ASP A 185 15.18 5.06 19.66
C ASP A 185 14.54 3.96 18.79
N VAL A 186 13.83 4.39 17.74
CA VAL A 186 13.03 3.56 16.81
C VAL A 186 13.84 3.02 15.63
N GLY A 187 15.16 3.24 15.59
CA GLY A 187 16.02 2.88 14.46
C GLY A 187 16.07 3.92 13.34
N ASN A 188 16.61 3.54 12.17
CA ASN A 188 16.89 4.44 11.04
C ASN A 188 15.97 4.15 9.86
N VAL A 189 15.63 5.17 9.09
CA VAL A 189 14.90 5.08 7.80
C VAL A 189 15.65 5.87 6.72
N PRO A 190 15.56 5.50 5.42
CA PRO A 190 16.14 6.30 4.36
C PRO A 190 15.51 7.69 4.30
N LEU A 191 16.32 8.71 4.56
CA LEU A 191 15.91 10.12 4.54
C LEU A 191 15.38 10.58 3.18
N ALA A 192 15.83 9.96 2.09
CA ALA A 192 15.30 10.18 0.74
C ALA A 192 13.78 9.95 0.66
N PHE A 193 13.24 9.06 1.51
CA PHE A 193 11.82 8.73 1.52
C PHE A 193 11.06 9.54 2.58
N ALA A 194 11.68 9.85 3.72
CA ALA A 194 11.05 10.62 4.80
C ALA A 194 10.95 12.12 4.49
N LYS A 195 12.00 12.75 3.93
CA LYS A 195 12.02 14.20 3.63
C LYS A 195 10.86 14.65 2.74
N PRO A 196 10.52 13.95 1.63
CA PRO A 196 9.37 14.32 0.81
C PRO A 196 8.05 14.32 1.59
N ILE A 197 7.82 13.32 2.46
CA ILE A 197 6.63 13.24 3.33
C ILE A 197 6.58 14.46 4.25
N MET A 198 7.71 14.81 4.89
CA MET A 198 7.75 15.95 5.81
C MET A 198 7.47 17.28 5.12
N LYS A 199 7.91 17.45 3.87
CA LYS A 199 7.62 18.65 3.06
C LYS A 199 6.12 18.82 2.77
N VAL A 200 5.34 17.73 2.78
CA VAL A 200 3.89 17.75 2.57
C VAL A 200 3.10 17.49 3.84
N TRP A 201 3.76 17.36 5.00
CA TRP A 201 3.13 16.93 6.25
C TRP A 201 1.92 17.78 6.65
N ALA A 202 2.04 19.11 6.58
CA ALA A 202 0.93 20.01 6.90
C ALA A 202 -0.28 19.80 5.97
N ALA A 203 -0.05 19.51 4.68
CA ALA A 203 -1.14 19.19 3.75
C ALA A 203 -1.73 17.79 4.01
N LEU A 204 -0.92 16.81 4.40
CA LEU A 204 -1.40 15.48 4.80
C LEU A 204 -2.29 15.58 6.05
N MET A 205 -1.87 16.32 7.07
CA MET A 205 -2.66 16.54 8.27
C MET A 205 -3.93 17.34 7.98
N LYS A 206 -3.86 18.35 7.11
CA LYS A 206 -5.04 19.07 6.62
C LYS A 206 -6.04 18.13 5.94
N ALA A 207 -5.58 17.23 5.08
CA ALA A 207 -6.45 16.26 4.43
C ALA A 207 -7.03 15.25 5.41
N LEU A 208 -6.22 14.79 6.38
CA LEU A 208 -6.70 13.90 7.44
C LEU A 208 -7.81 14.59 8.25
N ASP A 209 -7.63 15.86 8.63
CA ASP A 209 -8.62 16.62 9.41
C ASP A 209 -9.91 16.87 8.64
N ALA A 210 -9.79 17.14 7.34
CA ALA A 210 -10.93 17.40 6.47
C ALA A 210 -11.80 16.16 6.22
N PHE A 211 -11.21 14.96 6.18
CA PHE A 211 -11.91 13.75 5.69
C PHE A 211 -12.02 12.61 6.71
N ALA A 212 -11.25 12.62 7.81
CA ALA A 212 -11.37 11.60 8.83
C ALA A 212 -12.59 11.84 9.73
N THR A 213 -13.48 10.85 9.78
CA THR A 213 -14.62 10.80 10.70
C THR A 213 -14.35 9.87 11.88
N GLU A 214 -15.19 9.94 12.91
CA GLU A 214 -15.11 9.00 14.04
C GLU A 214 -15.22 7.54 13.56
N GLY A 215 -14.36 6.67 14.08
CA GLY A 215 -14.29 5.27 13.67
C GLY A 215 -13.74 5.02 12.25
N CYS A 216 -13.17 6.01 11.59
CA CYS A 216 -12.60 5.91 10.24
C CYS A 216 -11.48 4.86 10.17
N ARG A 217 -11.46 4.05 9.11
CA ARG A 217 -10.32 3.18 8.80
C ARG A 217 -9.44 3.85 7.75
N LEU A 218 -8.15 3.92 8.03
CA LEU A 218 -7.18 4.55 7.16
C LEU A 218 -6.48 3.50 6.30
N PHE A 219 -6.55 3.67 4.98
CA PHE A 219 -5.88 2.84 3.99
C PHE A 219 -4.76 3.64 3.35
N ILE A 220 -3.54 3.13 3.39
CA ILE A 220 -2.35 3.81 2.90
C ILE A 220 -1.71 2.93 1.85
N THR A 221 -1.54 3.44 0.64
CA THR A 221 -1.04 2.64 -0.48
C THR A 221 -0.13 3.43 -1.40
N GLY A 222 0.60 2.71 -2.24
CA GLY A 222 1.48 3.30 -3.23
C GLY A 222 2.30 2.24 -3.95
N HIS A 223 2.80 2.65 -5.10
CA HIS A 223 3.64 1.84 -5.98
C HIS A 223 5.09 2.35 -6.00
N SER A 224 6.07 1.45 -6.05
CA SER A 224 7.49 1.78 -6.12
C SER A 224 7.93 2.67 -4.95
N LEU A 225 8.60 3.81 -5.22
CA LEU A 225 8.88 4.84 -4.20
C LEU A 225 7.63 5.24 -3.39
N GLY A 226 6.46 5.30 -4.02
CA GLY A 226 5.20 5.62 -3.35
C GLY A 226 4.81 4.55 -2.34
N GLY A 227 5.14 3.28 -2.60
CA GLY A 227 4.96 2.18 -1.64
C GLY A 227 5.86 2.32 -0.41
N ALA A 228 7.10 2.79 -0.59
CA ALA A 228 7.98 3.11 0.54
C ALA A 228 7.47 4.33 1.33
N SER A 229 7.01 5.38 0.64
CA SER A 229 6.40 6.53 1.30
C SER A 229 5.12 6.17 2.07
N ALA A 230 4.26 5.32 1.50
CA ALA A 230 3.07 4.79 2.17
C ALA A 230 3.43 4.01 3.44
N THR A 231 4.45 3.16 3.35
CA THR A 231 4.93 2.36 4.49
C THR A 231 5.47 3.25 5.62
N LEU A 232 6.32 4.23 5.28
CA LEU A 232 6.87 5.17 6.27
C LEU A 232 5.80 6.09 6.85
N PHE A 233 4.88 6.59 6.04
CA PHE A 233 3.79 7.43 6.52
C PHE A 233 2.91 6.66 7.51
N GLY A 234 2.50 5.43 7.17
CA GLY A 234 1.74 4.58 8.08
C GLY A 234 2.49 4.24 9.37
N PHE A 235 3.81 4.03 9.30
CA PHE A 235 4.64 3.83 10.48
C PHE A 235 4.67 5.06 11.39
N ILE A 236 4.85 6.26 10.82
CA ILE A 236 4.81 7.54 11.57
C ILE A 236 3.45 7.71 12.26
N LEU A 237 2.35 7.37 11.58
CA LEU A 237 1.01 7.46 12.18
C LEU A 237 0.80 6.42 13.30
N ALA A 238 1.32 5.20 13.18
CA ALA A 238 1.23 4.21 14.24
C ALA A 238 1.99 4.64 15.51
N GLU A 239 3.21 5.15 15.36
CA GLU A 239 3.98 5.78 16.46
C GLU A 239 3.21 6.93 17.10
N ALA A 240 2.65 7.82 16.27
CA ALA A 240 1.91 8.96 16.75
C ALA A 240 0.60 8.58 17.48
N LYS A 241 -0.06 7.51 17.03
CA LYS A 241 -1.26 6.97 17.65
C LYS A 241 -0.96 6.36 19.03
N LEU A 242 0.09 5.55 19.13
CA LEU A 242 0.48 4.93 20.41
C LEU A 242 1.01 5.94 21.41
N SER A 243 1.73 6.96 20.95
CA SER A 243 2.28 8.02 21.81
C SER A 243 1.24 9.07 22.21
N GLY A 244 0.08 9.11 21.57
CA GLY A 244 -0.93 10.16 21.78
C GLY A 244 -0.50 11.54 21.28
N THR A 245 0.54 11.63 20.44
CA THR A 245 1.12 12.90 19.97
C THR A 245 0.30 13.58 18.88
N LEU A 246 -0.57 12.83 18.18
CA LEU A 246 -1.50 13.37 17.18
C LEU A 246 -2.95 13.05 17.56
N PRO A 247 -3.66 13.96 18.25
CA PRO A 247 -5.03 13.74 18.73
C PRO A 247 -6.04 13.37 17.63
N ILE A 248 -5.80 13.82 16.39
CA ILE A 248 -6.63 13.45 15.23
C ILE A 248 -6.69 11.92 15.00
N LEU A 249 -5.68 11.18 15.45
CA LEU A 249 -5.64 9.73 15.33
C LEU A 249 -6.58 9.00 16.29
N ASP A 250 -7.21 9.70 17.24
CA ASP A 250 -8.25 9.13 18.09
C ASP A 250 -9.50 8.76 17.28
N LYS A 251 -9.80 9.54 16.22
CA LYS A 251 -10.87 9.26 15.26
C LYS A 251 -10.59 8.01 14.40
N ILE A 252 -9.33 7.61 14.28
CA ILE A 252 -8.89 6.54 13.38
C ILE A 252 -8.96 5.21 14.11
N LYS A 253 -9.88 4.34 13.70
CA LYS A 253 -10.05 3.00 14.26
C LYS A 253 -8.85 2.10 13.97
N SER A 254 -8.37 2.10 12.72
CA SER A 254 -7.31 1.20 12.28
C SER A 254 -6.53 1.78 11.09
N ILE A 255 -5.26 1.37 10.96
CA ILE A 255 -4.37 1.77 9.87
C ILE A 255 -4.01 0.53 9.04
N HIS A 256 -4.17 0.61 7.73
CA HIS A 256 -3.96 -0.49 6.79
C HIS A 256 -3.00 -0.04 5.69
N ILE A 257 -1.88 -0.74 5.52
CA ILE A 257 -0.86 -0.38 4.54
C ILE A 257 -0.76 -1.46 3.47
N VAL A 258 -1.00 -1.12 2.20
CA VAL A 258 -0.79 -2.02 1.06
C VAL A 258 0.25 -1.40 0.13
N SER A 259 1.42 -2.02 0.00
CA SER A 259 2.51 -1.51 -0.83
C SER A 259 2.75 -2.39 -2.05
N PHE A 260 3.02 -1.79 -3.21
CA PHE A 260 3.30 -2.50 -4.47
C PHE A 260 4.74 -2.24 -4.92
N GLY A 261 5.57 -3.28 -4.96
CA GLY A 261 6.97 -3.18 -5.41
C GLY A 261 7.84 -2.23 -4.58
N ALA A 262 7.48 -1.97 -3.32
CA ALA A 262 8.19 -0.99 -2.51
C ALA A 262 9.66 -1.39 -2.28
N PRO A 263 10.61 -0.44 -2.36
CA PRO A 263 12.00 -0.65 -1.94
C PRO A 263 12.11 -0.92 -0.43
N THR A 264 13.25 -1.42 0.04
CA THR A 264 13.55 -1.51 1.48
C THR A 264 13.52 -0.09 2.08
N CYS A 265 12.94 0.09 3.27
CA CYS A 265 12.71 1.44 3.78
C CYS A 265 12.96 1.61 5.29
N VAL A 266 13.46 0.59 5.98
CA VAL A 266 13.70 0.64 7.44
C VAL A 266 15.00 -0.09 7.80
N SER A 267 15.67 0.28 8.89
CA SER A 267 16.76 -0.54 9.46
C SER A 267 16.21 -1.80 10.13
N ASP A 268 17.08 -2.74 10.51
CA ASP A 268 16.66 -3.97 11.23
C ASP A 268 15.89 -3.65 12.53
N ARG A 269 16.33 -2.64 13.29
CA ARG A 269 15.64 -2.18 14.50
C ARG A 269 14.29 -1.52 14.19
N ALA A 270 14.25 -0.64 13.18
CA ALA A 270 13.02 0.01 12.76
C ALA A 270 12.00 -0.99 12.18
N ARG A 271 12.46 -2.06 11.53
CA ARG A 271 11.63 -3.21 11.16
C ARG A 271 11.00 -3.86 12.39
N ASN A 272 11.78 -4.10 13.44
CA ASN A 272 11.27 -4.76 14.64
C ASN A 272 10.24 -3.89 15.37
N GLU A 273 10.46 -2.58 15.45
CA GLU A 273 9.44 -1.67 16.00
C GLU A 273 8.20 -1.59 15.11
N PHE A 274 8.36 -1.52 13.77
CA PHE A 274 7.23 -1.62 12.85
C PHE A 274 6.43 -2.91 13.07
N ASN A 275 7.13 -4.04 13.20
CA ASN A 275 6.50 -5.34 13.41
C ASN A 275 5.82 -5.43 14.77
N LYS A 276 6.33 -4.75 15.79
CA LYS A 276 5.62 -4.59 17.05
C LYS A 276 4.30 -3.85 16.87
N HIS A 277 4.18 -2.89 15.94
CA HIS A 277 2.88 -2.29 15.62
C HIS A 277 1.91 -3.24 14.91
N LEU A 278 2.44 -4.18 14.12
CA LEU A 278 1.65 -5.31 13.59
C LEU A 278 1.19 -6.19 14.74
N ASP A 279 2.09 -6.58 15.64
CA ASP A 279 1.78 -7.40 16.80
C ASP A 279 0.80 -6.70 17.72
N LEU A 280 0.83 -5.37 17.82
CA LEU A 280 -0.10 -4.59 18.63
C LEU A 280 -1.48 -4.40 17.98
N GLY A 281 -1.66 -4.77 16.72
CA GLY A 281 -2.87 -4.52 15.94
C GLY A 281 -3.14 -3.02 15.68
N VAL A 282 -2.12 -2.17 15.83
CA VAL A 282 -2.23 -0.72 15.58
C VAL A 282 -2.29 -0.44 14.10
N LEU A 283 -1.48 -1.18 13.33
CA LEU A 283 -1.53 -1.19 11.89
C LEU A 283 -1.55 -2.61 11.36
N THR A 284 -1.86 -2.71 10.09
CA THR A 284 -1.72 -3.93 9.31
C THR A 284 -0.93 -3.61 8.04
N PHE A 285 -0.25 -4.62 7.50
CA PHE A 285 0.60 -4.45 6.33
C PHE A 285 0.48 -5.63 5.37
N ASP A 286 0.40 -5.33 4.07
CA ASP A 286 0.63 -6.25 2.96
C ASP A 286 1.66 -5.63 2.00
N ARG A 287 2.69 -6.42 1.70
CA ARG A 287 3.74 -6.08 0.75
C ARG A 287 3.58 -6.95 -0.49
N VAL A 288 3.09 -6.35 -1.57
CA VAL A 288 2.79 -7.03 -2.82
C VAL A 288 3.94 -6.84 -3.80
N VAL A 289 4.45 -7.94 -4.35
CA VAL A 289 5.44 -7.94 -5.45
C VAL A 289 4.89 -8.66 -6.67
N SER A 290 5.37 -8.28 -7.86
CA SER A 290 4.99 -8.92 -9.10
C SER A 290 6.02 -10.00 -9.47
N GLN A 291 5.54 -11.20 -9.78
CA GLN A 291 6.36 -12.25 -10.39
C GLN A 291 6.07 -12.25 -11.89
N ALA A 292 7.10 -12.07 -12.71
CA ALA A 292 6.95 -12.20 -14.14
C ALA A 292 6.56 -13.63 -14.53
N VAL A 293 5.68 -13.75 -15.53
CA VAL A 293 5.64 -14.93 -16.41
C VAL A 293 6.99 -14.95 -17.14
N ALA A 294 7.83 -15.94 -16.85
CA ALA A 294 9.23 -16.05 -17.29
C ALA A 294 9.53 -15.35 -18.63
N ALA A 295 10.34 -14.27 -18.60
CA ALA A 295 10.90 -13.68 -19.80
C ALA A 295 11.91 -14.68 -20.40
N ARG A 296 11.44 -15.48 -21.36
CA ARG A 296 12.14 -16.62 -21.95
C ARG A 296 13.27 -16.26 -22.94
N SER A 297 13.96 -15.12 -22.83
CA SER A 297 15.14 -14.92 -23.68
C SER A 297 16.28 -14.18 -22.99
N GLY A 298 17.46 -14.80 -23.00
CA GLY A 298 18.72 -14.15 -22.60
C GLY A 298 19.04 -12.91 -23.45
N ALA A 299 18.42 -12.77 -24.63
CA ALA A 299 18.52 -11.57 -25.46
C ALA A 299 17.81 -10.35 -24.82
N THR A 300 16.69 -10.54 -24.12
CA THR A 300 15.97 -9.45 -23.42
C THR A 300 16.76 -8.94 -22.20
N GLN A 301 17.48 -9.82 -21.50
CA GLN A 301 18.38 -9.44 -20.39
C GLN A 301 19.55 -8.55 -20.85
N VAL A 302 20.05 -8.78 -22.07
CA VAL A 302 21.17 -8.01 -22.64
C VAL A 302 20.69 -6.70 -23.28
N LEU A 303 19.54 -6.71 -23.98
CA LEU A 303 18.99 -5.50 -24.61
C LEU A 303 18.46 -4.46 -23.61
N MET A 304 17.95 -4.88 -22.44
CA MET A 304 17.37 -3.97 -21.44
C MET A 304 18.38 -3.44 -20.40
N GLY A 305 19.67 -3.69 -20.58
CA GLY A 305 20.77 -2.90 -20.00
C GLY A 305 20.58 -2.40 -18.56
N GLY A 306 20.67 -3.30 -17.57
CA GLY A 306 20.86 -2.96 -16.14
C GLY A 306 19.59 -2.62 -15.34
N ILE A 307 19.52 -3.07 -14.08
CA ILE A 307 18.44 -2.86 -13.07
C ILE A 307 17.00 -3.28 -13.52
N LEU A 308 16.73 -3.40 -14.82
CA LEU A 308 15.44 -3.75 -15.43
C LEU A 308 15.41 -5.24 -15.81
N GLY A 309 15.86 -6.10 -14.89
CA GLY A 309 15.84 -7.55 -15.09
C GLY A 309 14.40 -8.10 -15.15
N PRO A 310 14.22 -9.38 -15.51
CA PRO A 310 12.90 -10.02 -15.57
C PRO A 310 12.22 -10.17 -14.20
N ASN A 311 12.95 -9.89 -13.12
CA ASN A 311 12.45 -9.88 -11.76
C ASN A 311 12.37 -8.43 -11.27
N ASP A 312 11.36 -8.12 -10.46
CA ASP A 312 11.30 -6.84 -9.77
C ASP A 312 12.47 -6.73 -8.78
N VAL A 313 13.50 -5.96 -9.12
CA VAL A 313 14.68 -5.75 -8.27
C VAL A 313 14.54 -4.55 -7.33
N ILE A 314 13.49 -3.74 -7.51
CA ILE A 314 13.29 -2.51 -6.73
C ILE A 314 13.09 -2.82 -5.24
N PRO A 315 12.42 -3.91 -4.86
CA PRO A 315 12.40 -4.36 -3.47
C PRO A 315 13.78 -4.62 -2.86
N ASN A 316 14.86 -4.85 -3.61
CA ASN A 316 16.17 -5.22 -3.03
C ASN A 316 17.08 -4.03 -2.72
N ILE A 317 16.59 -2.81 -2.90
CA ILE A 317 17.36 -1.57 -2.77
C ILE A 317 16.61 -0.56 -1.89
N PRO A 318 17.30 0.36 -1.18
CA PRO A 318 18.75 0.44 -1.01
C PRO A 318 19.34 -0.69 -0.17
N VAL A 319 20.59 -1.04 -0.46
CA VAL A 319 21.36 -2.03 0.32
C VAL A 319 21.60 -1.50 1.74
N GLY A 320 21.55 -2.38 2.74
CA GLY A 320 21.74 -2.03 4.15
C GLY A 320 20.45 -1.64 4.89
N PHE A 321 19.33 -1.61 4.17
CA PHE A 321 17.99 -1.50 4.75
C PHE A 321 17.23 -2.83 4.60
N ALA A 322 16.20 -2.98 5.41
CA ALA A 322 15.32 -4.13 5.48
C ALA A 322 13.89 -3.75 5.06
N HIS A 323 13.10 -4.78 4.79
CA HIS A 323 11.66 -4.66 4.67
C HIS A 323 10.99 -4.78 6.03
N PRO A 324 9.97 -3.97 6.32
CA PRO A 324 9.04 -4.26 7.40
C PRO A 324 8.16 -5.48 7.04
N GLY A 325 7.45 -6.00 8.04
CA GLY A 325 6.56 -7.15 7.88
C GLY A 325 7.26 -8.50 7.96
N PHE A 326 6.46 -9.55 7.90
CA PHE A 326 6.88 -10.95 8.03
C PHE A 326 6.96 -11.60 6.65
N ARG A 327 8.12 -12.17 6.35
CA ARG A 327 8.34 -13.00 5.15
C ARG A 327 8.62 -14.44 5.56
N PRO A 328 8.42 -15.45 4.72
CA PRO A 328 8.87 -16.80 5.05
C PRO A 328 10.37 -16.81 5.32
N LEU A 329 10.83 -17.63 6.26
CA LEU A 329 12.27 -17.72 6.51
C LEU A 329 12.96 -18.48 5.39
N ALA A 330 14.21 -18.15 5.10
CA ALA A 330 15.00 -18.90 4.13
C ALA A 330 15.15 -20.39 4.51
N THR A 331 15.09 -20.66 5.81
CA THR A 331 15.19 -21.98 6.43
C THR A 331 13.88 -22.76 6.45
N GLU A 332 12.74 -22.16 6.10
CA GLU A 332 11.45 -22.85 6.04
C GLU A 332 11.32 -23.63 4.73
N PHE A 333 10.92 -24.90 4.81
CA PHE A 333 11.02 -25.82 3.68
C PHE A 333 9.84 -25.73 2.70
N ARG A 334 8.67 -25.19 3.10
CA ARG A 334 7.42 -25.14 2.29
C ARG A 334 6.42 -24.09 2.81
N PRO A 335 5.51 -23.58 1.95
CA PRO A 335 5.49 -23.66 0.48
C PRO A 335 6.54 -22.78 -0.23
N GLU A 336 7.08 -21.77 0.44
CA GLU A 336 7.91 -20.71 -0.12
C GLU A 336 9.39 -20.81 0.27
N ALA A 337 9.98 -21.99 0.02
CA ALA A 337 11.38 -22.27 0.38
C ALA A 337 12.35 -21.16 -0.05
N ASN A 338 13.31 -20.82 0.83
CA ASN A 338 14.29 -19.74 0.65
C ASN A 338 13.70 -18.31 0.77
N GLY A 339 12.65 -18.14 1.58
CA GLY A 339 12.10 -16.83 1.92
C GLY A 339 11.36 -16.11 0.81
N ARG A 340 10.73 -16.90 -0.07
CA ARG A 340 9.98 -16.39 -1.23
C ARG A 340 8.69 -15.71 -0.78
N PRO A 341 8.18 -14.72 -1.54
CA PRO A 341 6.84 -14.19 -1.28
C PRO A 341 5.79 -15.29 -1.45
N TYR A 342 4.76 -15.25 -0.62
CA TYR A 342 3.59 -16.12 -0.73
C TYR A 342 2.91 -15.90 -2.06
N GLN A 343 2.78 -16.95 -2.85
CA GLN A 343 2.01 -16.84 -4.09
C GLN A 343 0.55 -16.61 -3.74
N MET A 344 -0.14 -15.75 -4.50
CA MET A 344 -1.57 -15.49 -4.31
C MET A 344 -2.39 -16.79 -4.29
N MET A 345 -2.00 -17.80 -5.08
CA MET A 345 -2.62 -19.14 -5.01
C MET A 345 -2.47 -19.81 -3.64
N ASN A 346 -1.35 -19.63 -2.95
CA ASN A 346 -1.14 -20.19 -1.61
C ASN A 346 -1.96 -19.40 -0.59
N VAL A 347 -2.01 -18.06 -0.71
CA VAL A 347 -2.92 -17.23 0.11
C VAL A 347 -4.37 -17.71 -0.05
N ARG A 348 -4.82 -17.98 -1.29
CA ARG A 348 -6.13 -18.58 -1.58
C ARG A 348 -6.39 -19.89 -0.86
N ILE A 349 -5.40 -20.80 -0.84
CA ILE A 349 -5.50 -22.08 -0.11
C ILE A 349 -5.74 -21.85 1.39
N TYR A 350 -5.02 -20.90 2.02
CA TYR A 350 -5.24 -20.57 3.44
C TYR A 350 -6.67 -20.11 3.74
N TYR A 351 -7.33 -19.49 2.76
CA TYR A 351 -8.70 -19.01 2.90
C TYR A 351 -9.75 -20.06 2.51
N GLY A 352 -9.34 -21.26 2.12
CA GLY A 352 -10.24 -22.30 1.63
C GLY A 352 -10.87 -21.98 0.28
N ALA A 353 -10.17 -21.21 -0.55
CA ALA A 353 -10.57 -20.88 -1.91
C ALA A 353 -9.52 -21.39 -2.91
N PRO A 354 -9.18 -22.70 -2.89
CA PRO A 354 -8.04 -23.23 -3.63
C PRO A 354 -8.15 -22.91 -5.12
N SER A 355 -7.06 -22.39 -5.68
CA SER A 355 -6.96 -21.96 -7.06
C SER A 355 -5.83 -22.67 -7.78
N LYS A 356 -6.00 -22.95 -9.07
CA LYS A 356 -4.94 -23.48 -9.93
C LYS A 356 -4.05 -22.40 -10.54
N THR A 357 -4.41 -21.12 -10.40
CA THR A 357 -3.69 -20.01 -11.05
C THR A 357 -3.14 -19.04 -9.99
N ASN A 358 -1.96 -18.48 -10.26
CA ASN A 358 -1.42 -17.38 -9.45
C ASN A 358 -1.93 -16.00 -9.94
N GLY A 359 -2.71 -15.99 -11.03
CA GLY A 359 -3.33 -14.81 -11.62
C GLY A 359 -4.79 -14.67 -11.20
N ARG A 360 -5.62 -14.16 -12.11
CA ARG A 360 -7.08 -14.06 -11.92
C ARG A 360 -7.67 -15.48 -11.82
N ASP A 361 -8.48 -15.72 -10.80
CA ASP A 361 -9.25 -16.95 -10.67
C ASP A 361 -10.75 -16.61 -10.74
N PRO A 362 -11.52 -17.18 -11.68
CA PRO A 362 -12.96 -16.91 -11.79
C PRO A 362 -13.75 -17.18 -10.51
N THR A 363 -13.32 -18.13 -9.69
CA THR A 363 -13.98 -18.53 -8.43
C THR A 363 -13.71 -17.56 -7.27
N THR A 364 -12.69 -16.70 -7.39
CA THR A 364 -12.39 -15.66 -6.40
C THR A 364 -12.39 -14.25 -7.00
N TRP A 365 -12.81 -14.12 -8.25
CA TRP A 365 -12.78 -12.85 -8.96
C TRP A 365 -13.79 -11.86 -8.38
N PRO A 366 -13.35 -10.70 -7.87
CA PRO A 366 -14.21 -9.87 -7.03
C PRO A 366 -15.12 -8.91 -7.81
N PHE A 367 -14.98 -8.80 -9.13
CA PHE A 367 -15.73 -7.84 -9.96
C PHE A 367 -16.88 -8.47 -10.78
N GLY A 368 -17.30 -9.69 -10.43
CA GLY A 368 -18.40 -10.39 -11.10
C GLY A 368 -18.01 -10.99 -12.47
N ALA A 369 -18.96 -11.67 -13.12
CA ALA A 369 -18.74 -12.34 -14.40
C ALA A 369 -18.56 -11.31 -15.53
N PHE A 370 -17.31 -10.92 -15.80
CA PHE A 370 -16.95 -10.31 -17.08
C PHE A 370 -16.66 -11.38 -18.11
N ALA A 371 -16.87 -11.04 -19.39
CA ALA A 371 -16.36 -11.81 -20.51
C ALA A 371 -14.90 -12.19 -20.20
N GLU A 372 -14.58 -13.49 -20.34
CA GLU A 372 -13.26 -14.03 -20.03
C GLU A 372 -12.17 -13.05 -20.47
N PRO A 373 -11.15 -12.76 -19.65
CA PRO A 373 -10.00 -12.01 -20.14
C PRO A 373 -9.57 -12.67 -21.46
N PRO A 374 -9.23 -11.89 -22.50
CA PRO A 374 -8.84 -12.47 -23.78
C PRO A 374 -7.81 -13.55 -23.48
N LYS A 375 -8.16 -14.81 -23.82
CA LYS A 375 -7.25 -15.94 -23.62
C LYS A 375 -5.92 -15.50 -24.22
N PRO A 376 -4.80 -15.62 -23.50
CA PRO A 376 -3.51 -15.31 -24.07
C PRO A 376 -3.40 -16.15 -25.34
N GLU A 377 -3.44 -15.48 -26.50
CA GLU A 377 -3.39 -16.15 -27.79
C GLU A 377 -2.06 -16.92 -27.83
N GLY A 378 -2.12 -18.26 -27.69
CA GLY A 378 -1.00 -19.15 -27.97
C GLY A 378 -0.25 -19.81 -26.80
N GLU A 379 -0.62 -19.63 -25.53
CA GLU A 379 -0.01 -20.42 -24.43
C GLU A 379 -1.07 -21.18 -23.63
N SER A 380 -1.06 -22.51 -23.74
CA SER A 380 -1.84 -23.38 -22.86
C SER A 380 -1.45 -23.09 -21.41
N VAL A 381 -2.44 -22.72 -20.59
CA VAL A 381 -2.30 -22.42 -19.16
C VAL A 381 -1.59 -23.56 -18.42
N ASP A 382 -1.74 -24.80 -18.88
CA ASP A 382 -1.14 -26.00 -18.27
C ASP A 382 0.40 -26.04 -18.36
N THR A 383 1.03 -25.37 -19.32
CA THR A 383 2.50 -25.31 -19.44
C THR A 383 3.14 -24.18 -18.65
N ALA A 384 2.39 -23.14 -18.27
CA ALA A 384 2.93 -22.03 -17.48
C ALA A 384 3.16 -22.43 -16.02
N THR A 385 2.35 -23.34 -15.46
CA THR A 385 2.49 -23.83 -14.08
C THR A 385 3.69 -24.75 -13.85
N ALA A 386 4.14 -25.49 -14.88
CA ALA A 386 5.25 -26.43 -14.74
C ALA A 386 6.64 -25.78 -14.82
N ASP A 387 6.72 -24.57 -15.39
CA ASP A 387 7.98 -23.93 -15.79
C ASP A 387 8.20 -22.53 -15.19
N LEU A 388 7.35 -22.12 -14.23
CA LEU A 388 7.63 -21.01 -13.33
C LEU A 388 8.84 -21.40 -12.46
N LYS A 389 10.06 -21.23 -12.99
CA LYS A 389 11.26 -21.05 -12.18
C LYS A 389 11.06 -19.77 -11.37
N SER A 390 10.41 -19.95 -10.24
CA SER A 390 10.16 -18.99 -9.16
C SER A 390 11.30 -17.99 -9.03
N VAL A 391 10.95 -16.71 -9.02
CA VAL A 391 11.84 -15.62 -8.63
C VAL A 391 12.44 -15.98 -7.27
N GLN A 392 13.73 -16.31 -7.23
CA GLN A 392 14.48 -16.14 -6.00
C GLN A 392 14.69 -14.63 -5.89
N VAL A 393 13.95 -13.98 -4.99
CA VAL A 393 14.38 -12.69 -4.48
C VAL A 393 15.63 -12.99 -3.66
N GLN A 394 16.77 -13.11 -4.34
CA GLN A 394 18.07 -13.13 -3.68
C GLN A 394 18.32 -11.71 -3.21
N GLU A 395 17.78 -11.38 -2.05
CA GLU A 395 18.56 -10.54 -1.16
C GLU A 395 19.92 -11.24 -1.00
N ALA A 396 21.00 -10.46 -1.06
CA ALA A 396 22.34 -11.00 -0.84
C ALA A 396 22.24 -11.96 0.36
N PRO A 397 22.74 -13.22 0.23
CA PRO A 397 22.54 -14.24 1.25
C PRO A 397 22.78 -13.58 2.58
N GLU A 398 21.75 -13.54 3.42
CA GLU A 398 21.85 -12.99 4.77
C GLU A 398 23.14 -13.55 5.30
N SER A 399 24.15 -12.68 5.46
CA SER A 399 25.44 -13.18 5.89
C SER A 399 25.16 -13.76 7.26
N MET A 400 25.10 -15.08 7.35
CA MET A 400 24.96 -15.80 8.61
C MET A 400 26.18 -15.52 9.51
N SER A 401 27.15 -14.74 9.03
CA SER A 401 28.25 -14.16 9.79
C SER A 401 27.93 -12.82 10.47
N GLY A 402 26.70 -12.30 10.40
CA GLY A 402 26.28 -11.05 11.05
C GLY A 402 25.27 -11.28 12.17
N GLY A 403 25.72 -11.83 13.30
CA GLY A 403 24.92 -12.06 14.52
C GLY A 403 24.50 -10.76 15.22
N GLY A 404 23.58 -10.00 14.61
CA GLY A 404 22.94 -8.85 15.24
C GLY A 404 21.68 -9.27 16.00
N ALA A 405 21.55 -8.84 17.27
CA ALA A 405 20.41 -9.15 18.13
C ALA A 405 19.05 -8.89 17.45
N GLU A 406 18.94 -7.80 16.67
CA GLU A 406 17.73 -7.43 15.94
C GLU A 406 17.30 -8.46 14.88
N LYS A 407 18.25 -9.12 14.22
CA LYS A 407 17.93 -10.16 13.22
C LYS A 407 17.37 -11.42 13.88
N SER A 408 17.89 -11.77 15.05
CA SER A 408 17.39 -12.91 15.83
C SER A 408 15.97 -12.67 16.33
N VAL A 409 15.66 -11.45 16.80
CA VAL A 409 14.29 -11.04 17.18
C VAL A 409 13.34 -11.20 16.00
N TYR A 410 13.72 -10.68 14.82
CA TYR A 410 12.92 -10.80 13.61
C TYR A 410 12.68 -12.27 13.20
N ALA A 411 13.74 -13.08 13.19
CA ALA A 411 13.65 -14.48 12.79
C ALA A 411 12.77 -15.29 13.75
N LEU A 412 12.77 -14.97 15.05
CA LEU A 412 11.89 -15.60 16.02
C LEU A 412 10.43 -15.19 15.78
N ALA A 413 10.16 -13.88 15.64
CA ALA A 413 8.82 -13.36 15.41
C ALA A 413 8.22 -13.94 14.12
N THR A 414 9.01 -14.03 13.05
CA THR A 414 8.54 -14.53 11.75
C THR A 414 7.95 -15.95 11.82
N LYS A 415 8.49 -16.83 12.68
CA LYS A 415 8.02 -18.22 12.81
C LYS A 415 6.59 -18.34 13.34
N THR A 416 6.09 -17.30 14.03
CA THR A 416 4.78 -17.30 14.66
C THR A 416 3.74 -16.50 13.87
N HIS A 417 4.15 -15.84 12.78
CA HIS A 417 3.30 -14.92 12.03
C HIS A 417 2.97 -15.44 10.64
N LEU A 418 1.79 -15.08 10.15
CA LEU A 418 1.47 -15.27 8.74
C LEU A 418 2.31 -14.30 7.92
N PRO A 419 2.90 -14.75 6.81
CA PRO A 419 3.60 -13.85 5.92
C PRO A 419 2.64 -12.83 5.31
N ASN A 420 3.08 -11.57 5.32
CA ASN A 420 2.44 -10.46 4.62
C ASN A 420 3.23 -10.02 3.39
N PHE A 421 4.20 -10.83 2.98
CA PHE A 421 4.91 -10.68 1.73
C PHE A 421 4.25 -11.55 0.65
N VAL A 422 3.46 -10.93 -0.21
CA VAL A 422 2.61 -11.59 -1.20
C VAL A 422 3.15 -11.36 -2.61
N SER A 423 3.05 -12.36 -3.47
CA SER A 423 3.35 -12.26 -4.89
C SER A 423 2.12 -12.48 -5.75
N VAL A 424 1.96 -11.61 -6.74
CA VAL A 424 0.93 -11.68 -7.76
C VAL A 424 1.56 -12.01 -9.10
N LEU A 425 0.83 -12.75 -9.95
CA LEU A 425 1.29 -13.02 -11.30
C LEU A 425 1.10 -11.77 -12.16
N GLY A 426 2.18 -11.29 -12.76
CA GLY A 426 2.11 -10.21 -13.72
C GLY A 426 1.57 -10.65 -15.09
N SER A 427 1.04 -9.72 -15.86
CA SER A 427 0.55 -9.95 -17.22
C SER A 427 1.71 -10.17 -18.21
N VAL A 428 1.41 -10.85 -19.33
CA VAL A 428 2.36 -11.03 -20.45
C VAL A 428 2.82 -9.71 -21.07
N TRP A 429 2.05 -8.63 -20.92
CA TRP A 429 2.39 -7.31 -21.42
C TRP A 429 3.51 -6.64 -20.60
N ALA A 430 3.75 -7.10 -19.38
CA ALA A 430 4.84 -6.64 -18.51
C ALA A 430 6.11 -7.51 -18.59
N ARG A 431 6.25 -8.35 -19.64
CA ARG A 431 7.38 -9.29 -19.82
C ARG A 431 8.77 -8.66 -19.68
N GLY A 432 8.93 -7.39 -20.07
CA GLY A 432 10.21 -6.68 -19.99
C GLY A 432 10.47 -5.95 -18.66
N PHE A 433 9.44 -5.76 -17.83
CA PHE A 433 9.55 -4.99 -16.58
C PHE A 433 8.42 -5.37 -15.62
N ALA A 434 8.65 -6.38 -14.78
CA ALA A 434 7.65 -6.89 -13.82
C ALA A 434 7.15 -5.80 -12.86
N HIS A 435 8.01 -4.84 -12.53
CA HIS A 435 7.69 -3.70 -11.68
C HIS A 435 6.71 -2.70 -12.34
N ALA A 436 6.36 -2.86 -13.62
CA ALA A 436 5.38 -1.98 -14.27
C ALA A 436 3.94 -2.46 -14.12
N GLU A 437 3.66 -3.62 -13.52
CA GLU A 437 2.29 -4.11 -13.43
C GLU A 437 2.03 -4.97 -12.19
N TYR A 438 0.89 -4.68 -11.56
CA TYR A 438 0.36 -5.39 -10.40
C TYR A 438 -1.15 -5.48 -10.56
N LEU A 439 -1.72 -6.68 -10.46
CA LEU A 439 -3.17 -6.91 -10.45
C LEU A 439 -3.88 -6.26 -11.67
N GLY A 440 -3.29 -6.40 -12.84
CA GLY A 440 -3.78 -5.83 -14.10
C GLY A 440 -3.58 -4.31 -14.24
N MET A 441 -3.07 -3.60 -13.24
CA MET A 441 -2.82 -2.15 -13.33
C MET A 441 -1.44 -1.87 -13.92
N PHE A 442 -1.38 -1.10 -15.01
CA PHE A 442 -0.12 -0.78 -15.69
C PHE A 442 0.43 0.59 -15.28
N PHE A 443 1.60 0.59 -14.65
CA PHE A 443 2.30 1.77 -14.13
C PHE A 443 3.25 2.43 -15.14
N MET A 444 3.64 1.73 -16.21
CA MET A 444 4.57 2.27 -17.21
C MET A 444 4.01 3.50 -17.95
N GLY A 445 2.69 3.57 -18.17
CA GLY A 445 2.03 4.76 -18.72
C GLY A 445 1.96 5.94 -17.75
N GLY A 446 2.28 5.73 -16.46
CA GLY A 446 2.30 6.78 -15.43
C GLY A 446 3.61 7.58 -15.39
N PHE A 447 4.67 7.12 -16.06
CA PHE A 447 5.90 7.91 -16.17
C PHE A 447 5.62 9.20 -16.94
N ARG A 448 6.06 10.33 -16.39
CA ARG A 448 5.91 11.63 -17.07
C ARG A 448 6.77 11.60 -18.32
N LEU A 449 6.14 11.58 -19.50
CA LEU A 449 6.83 11.76 -20.77
C LEU A 449 7.48 13.16 -20.81
N MET A 450 8.52 13.32 -21.65
CA MET A 450 9.20 14.61 -21.83
C MET A 450 8.19 15.75 -22.06
N GLY A 451 8.24 16.76 -21.19
CA GLY A 451 7.40 17.96 -21.25
C GLY A 451 6.24 18.02 -20.25
N MET A 452 5.96 16.96 -19.48
CA MET A 452 4.97 17.03 -18.39
C MET A 452 5.58 17.71 -17.14
N LYS A 453 4.98 18.82 -16.71
CA LYS A 453 5.47 19.62 -15.58
C LYS A 453 4.87 19.13 -14.26
N ASN A 454 5.64 19.23 -13.18
CA ASN A 454 5.10 19.13 -11.83
C ASN A 454 4.14 20.30 -11.60
N PRO A 455 2.85 20.06 -11.30
CA PRO A 455 1.85 21.12 -11.09
C PRO A 455 2.23 22.06 -9.95
N ALA A 456 3.03 21.56 -9.03
CA ALA A 456 3.50 22.22 -7.83
C ALA A 456 4.97 22.62 -7.93
N SER A 457 5.49 22.89 -9.14
CA SER A 457 6.94 23.12 -9.35
C SER A 457 7.56 24.21 -8.48
N LYS A 458 6.76 25.16 -7.98
CA LYS A 458 7.22 26.28 -7.13
C LYS A 458 6.57 26.36 -5.75
N MET A 459 5.38 25.78 -5.58
CA MET A 459 4.63 25.83 -4.33
C MET A 459 3.81 24.58 -4.14
N LEU A 460 3.47 24.28 -2.89
CA LEU A 460 2.59 23.18 -2.53
C LEU A 460 1.17 23.47 -3.06
N ALA A 461 0.69 22.63 -3.96
CA ALA A 461 -0.65 22.71 -4.52
C ALA A 461 -1.57 21.71 -3.82
N TYR A 462 -2.74 22.19 -3.39
CA TYR A 462 -3.77 21.40 -2.72
C TYR A 462 -5.06 21.50 -3.52
N PHE A 463 -5.44 20.40 -4.17
CA PHE A 463 -6.63 20.34 -5.01
C PHE A 463 -7.73 19.62 -4.24
N ILE A 464 -8.92 20.22 -4.13
CA ILE A 464 -10.09 19.57 -3.54
C ILE A 464 -10.84 18.85 -4.66
N LEU A 465 -11.18 17.57 -4.44
CA LEU A 465 -12.00 16.77 -5.34
C LEU A 465 -13.44 16.77 -4.81
N ASN A 466 -14.39 17.15 -5.66
CA ASN A 466 -15.82 17.18 -5.35
C ASN A 466 -16.64 16.57 -6.50
N ASP A 467 -17.94 16.40 -6.31
CA ASP A 467 -18.84 15.77 -7.28
C ASP A 467 -18.87 16.46 -8.66
N LYS A 468 -18.48 17.74 -8.74
CA LYS A 468 -18.53 18.54 -9.97
C LYS A 468 -17.18 18.74 -10.65
N GLY A 469 -16.08 18.50 -9.96
CA GLY A 469 -14.75 18.70 -10.51
C GLY A 469 -13.65 18.84 -9.47
N VAL A 470 -12.63 19.60 -9.86
CA VAL A 470 -11.44 19.88 -9.06
C VAL A 470 -11.41 21.36 -8.73
N GLN A 471 -11.19 21.71 -7.47
CA GLN A 471 -10.97 23.09 -7.03
C GLN A 471 -9.52 23.27 -6.60
N ILE A 472 -8.81 24.24 -7.17
CA ILE A 472 -7.40 24.49 -6.83
C ILE A 472 -7.31 25.41 -5.62
N THR A 473 -6.61 24.97 -4.57
CA THR A 473 -6.21 25.80 -3.43
C THR A 473 -4.67 25.80 -3.34
N TYR A 474 -4.06 26.97 -3.49
CA TYR A 474 -2.62 27.10 -3.23
C TYR A 474 -2.39 27.29 -1.74
N LEU A 475 -1.54 26.45 -1.15
CA LEU A 475 -1.11 26.67 0.22
C LEU A 475 0.09 27.62 0.17
N PRO A 476 0.09 28.72 0.96
CA PRO A 476 1.28 29.55 1.06
C PRO A 476 2.45 28.67 1.46
N ALA A 477 3.61 28.87 0.83
CA ALA A 477 4.82 28.15 1.19
C ALA A 477 4.99 28.31 2.71
N ALA A 478 4.95 27.20 3.45
CA ALA A 478 5.11 27.24 4.89
C ALA A 478 6.38 28.05 5.15
N LYS A 479 6.26 29.23 5.77
CA LYS A 479 7.43 29.96 6.25
C LYS A 479 8.15 28.98 7.16
N ASN A 480 9.29 28.47 6.70
CA ASN A 480 9.99 27.41 7.41
C ASN A 480 10.09 27.79 8.88
N ASN A 481 9.75 26.86 9.78
CA ASN A 481 9.76 27.01 11.25
C ASN A 481 11.13 27.43 11.86
N ALA A 482 12.08 27.91 11.05
CA ALA A 482 13.34 28.49 11.48
C ALA A 482 13.15 29.72 12.40
N GLU A 483 12.06 30.50 12.25
CA GLU A 483 11.77 31.63 13.15
C GLU A 483 11.30 31.21 14.55
N ARG A 484 10.81 29.98 14.74
CA ARG A 484 10.44 29.48 16.09
C ARG A 484 11.66 29.24 17.00
N LYS A 485 12.88 29.24 16.47
CA LYS A 485 14.11 29.13 17.30
C LYS A 485 14.49 30.43 18.01
N ASN A 486 13.97 31.59 17.62
CA ASN A 486 14.39 32.87 18.20
C ASN A 486 13.57 33.33 19.43
N ASN A 487 12.46 32.67 19.78
CA ASN A 487 11.65 33.04 20.95
C ASN A 487 11.74 32.03 22.12
N SER A 488 12.71 31.13 22.11
CA SER A 488 12.92 30.11 23.17
C SER A 488 14.16 30.40 24.05
N SER A 489 14.62 31.65 24.14
CA SER A 489 15.59 32.06 25.16
C SER A 489 14.87 32.56 26.42
N VAL A 490 14.11 31.68 27.07
CA VAL A 490 13.80 31.86 28.49
C VAL A 490 14.87 31.09 29.25
N ALA A 491 15.74 31.81 29.94
CA ALA A 491 16.77 31.24 30.79
C ALA A 491 16.13 30.33 31.85
N PRO A 492 16.73 29.17 32.19
CA PRO A 492 16.21 28.33 33.26
C PRO A 492 16.32 29.06 34.61
N PRO A 493 15.29 28.97 35.48
CA PRO A 493 15.33 29.63 36.78
C PRO A 493 16.33 28.94 37.71
N SER A 494 17.18 29.75 38.34
CA SER A 494 18.08 29.33 39.41
C SER A 494 17.30 28.99 40.67
N ASN A 495 17.62 27.84 41.27
CA ASN A 495 17.19 27.42 42.60
C ASN A 495 17.50 28.48 43.67
N GLN A 496 16.47 29.05 44.31
CA GLN A 496 16.55 29.53 45.69
C GLN A 496 15.26 29.23 46.44
N ALA A 497 15.44 28.80 47.69
CA ALA A 497 14.43 28.34 48.61
C ALA A 497 13.74 29.49 49.37
N SER A 498 12.55 29.15 49.89
CA SER A 498 11.82 29.74 51.03
C SER A 498 11.36 31.20 50.96
N SER A 499 10.04 31.43 50.96
CA SER A 499 9.29 31.90 52.14
C SER A 499 7.83 32.29 51.83
N SER A 500 6.93 31.90 52.74
CA SER A 500 5.62 32.46 53.14
C SER A 500 4.61 33.03 52.11
N ASN A 501 3.46 32.34 52.03
CA ASN A 501 2.07 32.82 51.81
C ASN A 501 1.76 34.20 52.46
N PRO A 502 0.74 35.01 52.00
CA PRO A 502 -0.67 34.57 51.96
C PRO A 502 -1.67 35.19 50.92
N VAL A 503 -2.67 34.37 50.56
CA VAL A 503 -4.16 34.62 50.56
C VAL A 503 -4.81 35.62 49.55
N SER A 504 -5.55 35.02 48.59
CA SER A 504 -6.93 35.34 48.07
C SER A 504 -7.24 36.61 47.25
N PRO A 505 -8.42 36.71 46.54
CA PRO A 505 -9.39 35.69 46.09
C PRO A 505 -9.73 35.73 44.58
N MET A 506 -10.30 34.63 44.06
CA MET A 506 -11.02 34.58 42.77
C MET A 506 -12.44 35.14 42.90
N PRO A 507 -13.01 35.74 41.84
CA PRO A 507 -14.45 35.78 41.63
C PRO A 507 -14.91 34.68 40.66
N SER A 508 -16.06 34.16 41.01
CA SER A 508 -16.88 33.10 40.43
C SER A 508 -17.50 33.40 39.06
N ASN A 509 -17.69 32.33 38.28
CA ASN A 509 -18.57 32.24 37.11
C ASN A 509 -20.00 32.73 37.39
N PRO A 510 -20.81 32.96 36.33
CA PRO A 510 -21.87 31.97 36.11
C PRO A 510 -22.06 31.52 34.65
N VAL A 511 -22.17 30.20 34.51
CA VAL A 511 -22.70 29.48 33.34
C VAL A 511 -24.22 29.60 33.36
N SER A 512 -24.82 29.91 32.21
CA SER A 512 -26.27 29.84 32.00
C SER A 512 -26.65 28.54 31.26
N PRO A 513 -27.70 27.80 31.67
CA PRO A 513 -28.23 26.64 30.96
C PRO A 513 -29.57 26.97 30.27
N VAL A 514 -29.74 26.61 29.00
CA VAL A 514 -31.05 26.60 28.31
C VAL A 514 -30.99 25.47 27.27
N ALA A 515 -31.51 24.28 27.56
CA ALA A 515 -32.90 23.81 27.44
C ALA A 515 -33.17 23.10 26.09
N ASN A 516 -33.26 21.77 26.16
CA ASN A 516 -33.93 20.93 25.16
C ASN A 516 -35.45 21.07 25.31
N PRO A 517 -36.21 20.87 24.22
CA PRO A 517 -37.49 20.21 24.30
C PRO A 517 -37.51 18.87 23.55
N VAL A 518 -38.02 17.88 24.28
CA VAL A 518 -38.50 16.57 23.84
C VAL A 518 -39.89 16.73 23.22
N SER A 519 -40.26 15.84 22.28
CA SER A 519 -41.58 15.12 22.17
C SER A 519 -41.98 14.84 20.69
N PRO A 520 -42.93 13.92 20.38
CA PRO A 520 -42.67 12.49 20.10
C PRO A 520 -43.50 11.98 18.88
N VAL A 521 -43.71 10.65 18.78
CA VAL A 521 -44.82 9.95 18.05
C VAL A 521 -44.57 9.72 16.54
N ALA A 522 -44.78 8.56 15.90
CA ALA A 522 -45.15 7.20 16.30
C ALA A 522 -45.02 6.23 15.10
N ASN A 523 -45.17 4.93 15.40
CA ASN A 523 -45.83 3.88 14.60
C ASN A 523 -45.14 3.52 13.24
N GLN A 524 -44.73 2.28 12.96
CA GLN A 524 -45.58 1.09 12.90
C GLN A 524 -44.73 -0.16 12.62
N VAL A 525 -45.10 -1.26 13.27
CA VAL A 525 -44.73 -2.65 12.98
C VAL A 525 -45.86 -3.26 12.12
N PRO A 526 -45.54 -4.14 11.15
CA PRO A 526 -46.09 -5.50 11.16
C PRO A 526 -44.98 -6.53 10.86
N SER A 527 -44.65 -7.43 11.79
CA SER A 527 -45.21 -8.79 11.98
C SER A 527 -45.00 -9.78 10.82
N SER A 528 -44.24 -10.84 11.13
CA SER A 528 -44.48 -12.27 10.82
C SER A 528 -44.66 -12.68 9.34
N ASN A 529 -43.86 -13.55 8.71
CA ASN A 529 -43.56 -14.99 8.95
C ASN A 529 -42.95 -15.53 7.62
N PRO A 530 -42.58 -16.83 7.45
CA PRO A 530 -42.06 -17.82 8.38
C PRO A 530 -40.72 -18.43 7.91
N VAL A 531 -40.01 -19.02 8.86
CA VAL A 531 -38.86 -19.91 8.65
C VAL A 531 -39.32 -21.19 7.93
N SER A 532 -38.71 -21.50 6.79
CA SER A 532 -38.79 -22.83 6.18
C SER A 532 -37.54 -23.65 6.54
N PRO A 533 -37.70 -24.95 6.86
CA PRO A 533 -36.63 -25.80 7.37
C PRO A 533 -35.65 -26.21 6.27
N MET A 534 -34.36 -26.24 6.61
CA MET A 534 -33.32 -26.80 5.75
C MET A 534 -33.52 -28.32 5.58
N PRO A 535 -33.33 -28.86 4.36
CA PRO A 535 -33.28 -30.30 4.15
C PRO A 535 -31.99 -30.89 4.75
N SER A 536 -32.15 -31.96 5.53
CA SER A 536 -31.08 -32.77 6.10
C SER A 536 -30.26 -33.45 4.99
N SER A 537 -28.97 -33.12 4.91
CA SER A 537 -28.01 -33.85 4.07
C SER A 537 -27.72 -35.25 4.65
N PRO A 538 -27.62 -36.29 3.80
CA PRO A 538 -27.48 -37.67 4.23
C PRO A 538 -26.08 -38.00 4.77
N VAL A 539 -26.08 -38.91 5.75
CA VAL A 539 -24.93 -39.55 6.38
C VAL A 539 -24.08 -40.29 5.34
N PRO A 540 -22.76 -40.07 5.26
CA PRO A 540 -21.88 -40.88 4.41
C PRO A 540 -21.63 -42.27 5.05
N PRO A 541 -21.63 -43.36 4.26
CA PRO A 541 -21.34 -44.70 4.77
C PRO A 541 -19.86 -44.89 5.14
N PRO A 542 -19.54 -45.86 6.02
CA PRO A 542 -18.21 -46.02 6.61
C PRO A 542 -17.16 -46.55 5.63
N ALA A 543 -15.93 -46.10 5.88
CA ALA A 543 -14.73 -46.39 5.11
C ALA A 543 -14.42 -47.90 5.00
N LYS A 544 -14.27 -48.39 3.77
CA LYS A 544 -13.68 -49.71 3.50
C LYS A 544 -12.16 -49.64 3.64
N ARG A 545 -11.65 -50.32 4.68
CA ARG A 545 -10.27 -50.79 4.79
C ARG A 545 -9.89 -51.60 3.55
N ARG A 546 -8.75 -51.28 2.95
CA ARG A 546 -7.98 -52.22 2.11
C ARG A 546 -6.54 -52.25 2.59
N SER A 547 -6.24 -53.29 3.36
CA SER A 547 -4.92 -53.89 3.46
C SER A 547 -4.69 -54.79 2.25
N PHE A 548 -3.52 -54.77 1.62
CA PHE A 548 -2.83 -55.99 1.15
C PHE A 548 -1.37 -55.67 0.76
N PHE A 549 -0.50 -56.61 1.17
CA PHE A 549 0.91 -56.88 0.83
C PHE A 549 1.33 -56.52 -0.61
N GLY A 550 2.57 -56.24 -0.98
CA GLY A 550 3.91 -56.71 -0.54
C GLY A 550 4.78 -56.89 -1.80
N PHE A 551 6.08 -57.17 -1.63
CA PHE A 551 7.18 -57.28 -2.63
C PHE A 551 7.83 -55.94 -3.02
N GLY A 552 9.13 -55.68 -2.83
CA GLY A 552 10.29 -56.57 -2.75
C GLY A 552 11.09 -56.44 -4.05
N GLY A 553 12.21 -55.70 -4.05
CA GLY A 553 13.00 -55.52 -5.27
C GLY A 553 14.22 -54.61 -5.14
N SER A 554 15.28 -55.11 -4.50
CA SER A 554 16.65 -54.60 -4.63
C SER A 554 17.13 -54.69 -6.08
N ARG A 555 17.76 -53.64 -6.63
CA ARG A 555 18.82 -53.79 -7.64
C ARG A 555 19.71 -52.56 -7.83
N ARG A 556 20.95 -52.75 -7.35
CA ARG A 556 22.25 -52.47 -8.00
C ARG A 556 22.51 -51.12 -8.71
N ARG A 557 23.47 -50.40 -8.12
CA ARG A 557 24.45 -49.51 -8.78
C ARG A 557 25.04 -50.14 -10.06
N SER A 558 25.21 -49.33 -11.10
CA SER A 558 26.27 -49.52 -12.09
C SER A 558 26.88 -48.17 -12.50
N LYS A 559 28.21 -48.09 -12.39
CA LYS A 559 29.11 -47.07 -12.94
C LYS A 559 29.38 -47.38 -14.41
N LYS A 560 29.37 -46.38 -15.30
CA LYS A 560 30.11 -46.31 -16.59
C LYS A 560 29.89 -44.91 -17.18
N THR A 561 30.75 -44.26 -17.97
CA THR A 561 32.21 -44.19 -18.16
C THR A 561 32.39 -42.89 -18.97
N LYS A 562 33.48 -42.16 -18.74
CA LYS A 562 33.93 -41.03 -19.57
C LYS A 562 34.00 -41.41 -21.06
N ARG A 563 33.60 -40.50 -21.96
CA ARG A 563 34.22 -40.39 -23.29
C ARG A 563 34.23 -38.94 -23.76
N SER A 564 35.45 -38.45 -23.98
CA SER A 564 35.78 -37.21 -24.63
C SER A 564 35.66 -37.38 -26.15
N THR A 565 35.28 -36.31 -26.84
CA THR A 565 35.66 -36.12 -28.24
C THR A 565 35.85 -34.63 -28.52
N LYS A 566 37.12 -34.25 -28.70
CA LYS A 566 37.58 -33.09 -29.47
C LYS A 566 36.96 -33.16 -30.87
N ARG A 567 36.55 -32.02 -31.42
CA ARG A 567 36.59 -31.81 -32.88
C ARG A 567 37.20 -30.45 -33.19
N LEU A 568 38.26 -30.52 -33.99
CA LEU A 568 39.02 -29.42 -34.56
C LEU A 568 38.26 -28.76 -35.71
N ARG A 569 38.64 -27.51 -35.93
CA ARG A 569 38.44 -26.61 -37.07
C ARG A 569 38.38 -27.28 -38.45
N LYS A 570 37.54 -26.71 -39.31
CA LYS A 570 38.01 -26.08 -40.55
C LYS A 570 37.51 -24.65 -40.54
#